data_AF-A0A392RFF8-F1
#
_entry.id   AF-A0A392RFF8-F1
#
_cell.length_a   1.000
_cell.length_b   1.000
_cell.length_c   1.000
_cell.angle_alpha   90.00
_cell.angle_beta   90.00
_cell.angle_gamma   90.00
#
_symmetry.space_group_name_H-M   'P 1'
#
loop_
_entity.id
_entity.type
_entity.pdbx_description
1 polymer ?
#
loop_
_entity_poly.entity_id
_entity_poly.type
_entity_poly.pdbx_seq_one_letter_code
_entity_poly.pdbx_strand_id
1 'polypeptide(L)'
;VEGMDNEMRKVEIEEVENAKNKGNEFGRLRFEVLDITNLALLRPDGHPGPYMNPFPFFNGVQEHVQNDCVHWCLPGPIDTWNEIFLEMIKKWEEQPRSEK
;
A
#
# COMPACT_ATOMS: atom_id res chain seq x y z
N VAL A 1 7.15 0.38 11.49
CA VAL A 1 7.54 1.64 10.83
C VAL A 1 8.20 2.53 11.87
N GLU A 2 9.31 3.19 11.54
CA GLU A 2 10.11 3.97 12.50
C GLU A 2 10.39 5.38 11.96
N GLY A 3 10.85 6.27 12.85
CA GLY A 3 11.28 7.62 12.49
C GLY A 3 10.21 8.43 11.75
N MET A 4 10.64 9.12 10.69
CA MET A 4 9.80 9.99 9.88
C MET A 4 8.63 9.25 9.23
N ASP A 5 8.84 8.00 8.79
CA ASP A 5 7.80 7.19 8.15
C ASP A 5 6.66 6.86 9.11
N ASN A 6 6.98 6.67 10.40
CA ASN A 6 5.96 6.43 11.42
C ASN A 6 5.13 7.69 11.69
N GLU A 7 5.78 8.86 11.71
CA GLU A 7 5.08 10.14 11.87
C GLU A 7 4.20 10.44 10.66
N MET A 8 4.68 10.20 9.43
CA MET A 8 3.86 10.34 8.22
C MET A 8 2.65 9.41 8.25
N ARG A 9 2.84 8.12 8.58
CA ARG A 9 1.72 7.17 8.70
C ARG A 9 0.70 7.62 9.74
N LYS A 10 1.12 8.17 10.89
CA LYS A 10 0.18 8.68 11.90
C LYS A 10 -0.71 9.79 11.33
N VAL A 11 -0.11 10.74 10.62
CA VAL A 11 -0.85 11.83 9.97
C VAL A 11 -1.82 11.29 8.92
N GLU A 12 -1.39 10.34 8.08
CA GLU A 12 -2.26 9.69 7.08
C GLU A 12 -3.49 9.03 7.73
N ILE A 13 -3.29 8.28 8.82
CA ILE A 13 -4.39 7.62 9.54
C ILE A 13 -5.32 8.63 10.23
N GLU A 14 -4.76 9.68 10.82
CA GLU A 14 -5.55 10.77 11.42
C GLU A 14 -6.44 11.47 10.38
N GLU A 15 -5.89 11.80 9.21
CA GLU A 15 -6.65 12.45 8.14
C GLU A 15 -7.74 11.55 7.54
N VAL A 16 -7.49 10.24 7.44
CA VAL A 16 -8.53 9.27 7.05
C VAL A 16 -9.66 9.25 8.08
N GLU A 17 -9.35 9.25 9.37
CA GLU A 17 -10.37 9.25 10.43
C GLU A 17 -11.17 10.56 10.43
N ASN A 18 -10.50 11.69 10.22
CA ASN A 18 -11.15 12.99 10.02
C ASN A 18 -12.07 12.97 8.80
N ALA A 19 -11.66 12.36 7.69
CA ALA A 19 -12.48 12.20 6.49
C ALA A 19 -13.69 11.28 6.73
N LYS A 20 -13.53 10.18 7.49
CA LYS A 20 -14.63 9.30 7.91
C LYS A 20 -15.69 10.06 8.70
N ASN A 21 -15.27 10.85 9.69
CA ASN A 21 -16.18 11.64 10.52
C ASN A 21 -16.93 12.69 9.69
N LYS A 22 -16.20 13.48 8.88
CA LYS A 22 -16.82 14.47 7.98
C LYS A 22 -17.74 13.85 6.94
N GLY A 23 -17.37 12.70 6.36
CA GLY A 23 -18.20 11.99 5.38
C GLY A 23 -19.54 11.51 5.96
N ASN A 24 -19.54 11.10 7.23
CA ASN A 24 -20.74 10.74 7.97
C ASN A 24 -21.63 11.95 8.31
N GLU A 25 -21.02 13.11 8.59
CA GLU A 25 -21.74 14.36 8.91
C GLU A 25 -22.32 15.06 7.68
N PHE A 26 -21.56 15.13 6.58
CA PHE A 26 -21.86 15.95 5.41
C PHE A 26 -22.68 15.22 4.33
N GLY A 27 -22.80 13.89 4.41
CA GLY A 27 -23.73 13.11 3.61
C GLY A 27 -23.14 11.82 3.06
N ARG A 28 -23.55 10.68 3.64
CA ARG A 28 -23.45 9.27 3.15
C ARG A 28 -22.15 8.84 2.44
N LEU A 29 -21.05 9.59 2.57
CA LEU A 29 -19.75 9.24 2.03
C LEU A 29 -19.02 8.41 3.08
N ARG A 30 -18.73 7.16 2.74
CA ARG A 30 -17.95 6.26 3.57
C ARG A 30 -16.51 6.28 3.07
N PHE A 31 -15.59 6.51 4.00
CA PHE A 31 -14.15 6.39 3.76
C PHE A 31 -13.66 5.15 4.50
N GLU A 32 -12.69 4.45 3.91
CA GLU A 32 -11.93 3.37 4.52
C GLU A 32 -10.51 3.42 3.96
N VAL A 33 -9.54 2.87 4.70
CA VAL A 33 -8.13 2.83 4.28
C VAL A 33 -7.65 1.39 4.18
N LEU A 34 -7.00 1.06 3.07
CA LEU A 34 -6.19 -0.13 2.93
C LEU A 34 -4.79 0.19 3.46
N ASP A 35 -4.59 0.04 4.77
CA ASP A 35 -3.29 0.30 5.41
C ASP A 35 -2.35 -0.89 5.19
N ILE A 36 -1.54 -0.80 4.14
CA ILE A 36 -0.54 -1.80 3.77
C ILE A 36 0.86 -1.48 4.32
N THR A 37 1.07 -0.40 5.08
CA THR A 37 2.42 0.11 5.35
C THR A 37 3.30 -0.92 6.08
N ASN A 38 2.73 -1.63 7.07
CA ASN A 38 3.46 -2.71 7.75
C ASN A 38 3.64 -3.95 6.87
N LEU A 39 2.66 -4.27 6.00
CA LEU A 39 2.77 -5.40 5.07
C LEU A 39 3.88 -5.16 4.03
N ALA A 40 3.97 -3.94 3.51
CA ALA A 40 5.03 -3.52 2.60
C ALA A 40 6.40 -3.55 3.28
N LEU A 41 6.50 -3.04 4.51
CA LEU A 41 7.77 -3.06 5.27
C LEU A 41 8.33 -4.47 5.50
N LEU A 42 7.46 -5.47 5.62
CA LEU A 42 7.86 -6.87 5.82
C LEU A 42 8.34 -7.56 4.53
N ARG A 43 8.26 -6.89 3.38
CA ARG A 43 8.53 -7.50 2.07
C ARG A 43 9.65 -6.83 1.26
N PRO A 44 10.82 -6.51 1.83
CA PRO A 44 11.92 -5.93 1.03
C PRO A 44 12.39 -6.87 -0.10
N ASP A 45 12.09 -8.17 -0.01
CA ASP A 45 12.33 -9.17 -1.04
C ASP A 45 11.43 -9.02 -2.28
N GLY A 46 10.33 -8.27 -2.17
CA GLY A 46 9.37 -8.07 -3.26
C GLY A 46 9.81 -7.03 -4.29
N HIS A 47 10.93 -6.35 -4.07
CA HIS A 47 11.45 -5.33 -4.98
C HIS A 47 12.26 -5.95 -6.14
N PRO A 48 12.24 -5.33 -7.34
CA PRO A 48 12.98 -5.84 -8.49
C PRO A 48 14.50 -5.71 -8.36
N GLY A 49 15.00 -4.85 -7.46
CA GLY A 49 16.43 -4.61 -7.30
C GLY A 49 17.07 -4.22 -8.63
N PRO A 50 18.05 -4.99 -9.15
CA PRO A 50 18.66 -4.71 -10.46
C PRO A 50 17.81 -5.14 -11.65
N TYR A 51 16.81 -6.00 -11.43
CA TYR A 51 16.04 -6.64 -12.50
C TYR A 51 14.84 -5.82 -12.98
N MET A 52 14.88 -4.50 -12.80
CA MET A 52 13.87 -3.61 -13.37
C MET A 52 13.93 -3.58 -14.91
N ASN A 53 15.09 -3.94 -15.49
CA ASN A 53 15.28 -4.15 -16.92
C ASN A 53 15.76 -5.58 -17.21
N PRO A 54 15.46 -6.15 -18.39
CA PRO A 54 15.97 -7.46 -18.79
C PRO A 54 17.51 -7.48 -18.83
N PHE A 55 18.10 -8.59 -18.39
CA PHE A 55 19.53 -8.87 -18.45
C PHE A 55 20.42 -7.75 -17.87
N PRO A 56 20.22 -7.33 -16.60
CA PRO A 56 20.92 -6.18 -16.03
C PRO A 56 22.45 -6.33 -15.95
N PHE A 57 22.95 -7.55 -16.14
CA PHE A 57 24.38 -7.90 -16.09
C PHE A 57 24.93 -8.43 -17.42
N PHE A 58 24.24 -8.20 -18.55
CA PHE A 58 24.72 -8.67 -19.86
C PHE A 58 26.13 -8.16 -20.19
N ASN A 59 26.46 -6.93 -19.78
CA ASN A 59 27.79 -6.33 -19.96
C ASN A 59 28.72 -6.56 -18.75
N GLY A 60 28.44 -7.57 -17.92
CA GLY A 60 29.14 -7.82 -16.66
C GLY A 60 28.48 -7.11 -15.46
N VAL A 61 28.98 -7.42 -14.26
CA VAL A 61 28.52 -6.82 -13.01
C VAL A 61 29.28 -5.53 -12.76
N GLN A 62 28.55 -4.42 -12.62
CA GLN A 62 29.12 -3.12 -12.29
C GLN A 62 29.53 -3.05 -10.81
N GLU A 63 30.51 -2.19 -10.48
CA GLU A 63 30.94 -1.94 -9.09
C GLU A 63 29.77 -1.43 -8.23
N HIS A 64 28.86 -0.65 -8.83
CA HIS A 64 27.63 -0.20 -8.20
C HIS A 64 26.42 -0.71 -8.97
N VAL A 65 25.60 -1.51 -8.29
CA VAL A 65 24.35 -2.04 -8.82
C VAL A 65 23.22 -1.14 -8.36
N GLN A 66 22.52 -0.50 -9.30
CA GLN A 66 21.33 0.26 -9.00
C GLN A 66 20.22 -0.70 -8.54
N ASN A 67 19.69 -0.49 -7.34
CA ASN A 67 18.54 -1.20 -6.83
C ASN A 67 17.34 -0.26 -6.78
N ASP A 68 16.23 -0.69 -7.38
CA ASP A 68 14.95 -0.05 -7.13
C ASP A 68 14.32 -0.62 -5.85
N CYS A 69 14.06 0.26 -4.88
CA CYS A 69 13.44 -0.07 -3.59
C CYS A 69 12.04 0.56 -3.42
N VAL A 70 11.42 0.99 -4.51
CA VAL A 70 10.11 1.67 -4.52
C VAL A 70 9.08 0.83 -5.26
N HIS A 71 9.46 0.25 -6.40
CA HIS A 71 8.60 -0.59 -7.22
C HIS A 71 8.59 -2.04 -6.76
N TRP A 72 7.59 -2.81 -7.21
CA TRP A 72 7.37 -4.19 -6.80
C TRP A 72 7.41 -5.12 -8.01
N CYS A 73 8.03 -6.30 -7.84
CA CYS A 73 7.94 -7.37 -8.82
C CYS A 73 6.50 -7.88 -8.98
N LEU A 74 6.21 -8.42 -10.16
CA LEU A 74 5.00 -9.20 -10.43
C LEU A 74 5.38 -10.59 -10.98
N PRO A 75 4.76 -11.68 -10.47
CA PRO A 75 3.88 -11.71 -9.30
C PRO A 75 4.63 -11.34 -8.00
N GLY A 76 3.92 -10.78 -7.00
CA GLY A 76 4.57 -10.22 -5.82
C GLY A 76 3.62 -9.68 -4.74
N PRO A 77 4.12 -8.86 -3.79
CA PRO A 77 3.34 -8.35 -2.65
C PRO A 77 2.05 -7.62 -3.03
N ILE A 78 2.05 -6.94 -4.18
CA ILE A 78 0.88 -6.26 -4.74
C ILE A 78 -0.31 -7.21 -4.88
N ASP A 79 -0.07 -8.47 -5.27
CA ASP A 79 -1.13 -9.46 -5.47
C ASP A 79 -1.86 -9.74 -4.14
N THR A 80 -1.11 -9.88 -3.05
CA THR A 80 -1.68 -10.04 -1.70
C THR A 80 -2.45 -8.80 -1.26
N TRP A 81 -1.96 -7.60 -1.56
CA TRP A 81 -2.68 -6.36 -1.21
C TRP A 81 -4.00 -6.26 -1.99
N ASN A 82 -4.02 -6.67 -3.25
CA ASN A 82 -5.22 -6.74 -4.08
C ASN A 82 -6.24 -7.75 -3.53
N GLU A 83 -5.80 -8.90 -3.03
CA GLU A 83 -6.69 -9.86 -2.36
C GLU A 83 -7.33 -9.27 -1.10
N ILE A 84 -6.54 -8.59 -0.24
CA ILE A 84 -7.06 -7.91 0.96
C ILE A 84 -8.04 -6.80 0.56
N PHE A 85 -7.71 -6.02 -0.46
CA PHE A 85 -8.57 -4.96 -0.97
C PHE A 85 -9.91 -5.51 -1.49
N LEU A 86 -9.87 -6.61 -2.23
CA LEU A 86 -11.07 -7.28 -2.72
C LEU A 86 -11.96 -7.75 -1.56
N GLU A 87 -11.36 -8.32 -0.50
CA GLU A 87 -12.10 -8.71 0.70
C GLU A 87 -12.69 -7.49 1.45
N MET A 88 -11.99 -6.35 1.45
CA MET A 88 -12.54 -5.10 1.99
C MET A 88 -13.76 -4.63 1.19
N ILE A 89 -13.70 -4.68 -0.15
CA ILE A 89 -14.83 -4.28 -1.01
C ILE A 89 -16.04 -5.19 -0.79
N LYS A 90 -15.85 -6.52 -0.75
CA LYS A 90 -16.95 -7.47 -0.48
C LYS A 90 -17.65 -7.18 0.84
N LYS A 91 -16.88 -6.99 1.91
CA LYS A 91 -17.42 -6.60 3.23
C LYS A 91 -18.14 -5.25 3.20
N TRP A 92 -17.68 -4.34 2.35
CA TRP A 92 -18.30 -3.04 2.17
C TRP A 92 -19.68 -3.17 1.53
N GLU A 93 -19.84 -4.02 0.51
CA GLU A 93 -21.13 -4.29 -0.14
C GLU A 93 -22.15 -4.96 0.79
N GLU A 94 -21.68 -5.85 1.66
CA GLU A 94 -22.52 -6.58 2.63
C GLU A 94 -23.04 -5.70 3.77
N GLN A 95 -22.40 -4.56 4.04
CA GLN A 95 -22.79 -3.65 5.11
C GLN A 95 -23.78 -2.59 4.61
N PRO A 96 -25.07 -2.64 5.01
CA PRO A 96 -26.03 -1.63 4.61
C PRO A 96 -25.57 -0.25 5.09
N ARG A 97 -25.66 0.75 4.22
CA ARG A 97 -25.44 2.16 4.62
C ARG A 97 -26.43 2.45 5.76
N SER A 98 -25.93 2.93 6.90
CA SER A 98 -26.83 3.35 7.97
C SER A 98 -27.71 4.49 7.44
N GLU A 99 -29.01 4.22 7.36
CA GLU A 99 -30.01 5.24 7.10
C GLU A 99 -30.15 6.04 8.40
N LYS A 100 -29.48 7.20 8.45
CA LYS A 100 -29.94 8.30 9.29
C LYS A 100 -30.92 9.15 8.50
#